data_AF-A0A0G1R1C2-F1
#
_entry.id   AF-A0A0G1R1C2-F1
#
_cell.length_a   1.000
_cell.length_b   1.000
_cell.length_c   1.000
_cell.angle_alpha   90.00
_cell.angle_beta   90.00
_cell.angle_gamma   90.00
#
_symmetry.space_group_name_H-M   'P 1'
#
loop_
_entity.id
_entity.type
_entity.pdbx_description
1 polymer ?
#
loop_
_entity_poly.entity_id
_entity_poly.type
_entity_poly.pdbx_seq_one_letter_code
_entity_poly.pdbx_strand_id
1 'polypeptide(L)' 'MPIKVKRKEGETSSSLIFRFTKRVQHSGVLKESKKRRFHSRSQNRTKRLVSALYRERKKAEMEKMRKMGLL' A
#
# COMPACT_ATOMS: atom_id res chain seq x y z
N MET A 1 -7.57 9.88 11.85
CA MET A 1 -7.30 11.32 11.64
C MET A 1 -7.93 11.76 10.32
N PRO A 2 -8.68 12.87 10.28
CA PRO A 2 -9.24 13.38 9.04
C PRO A 2 -8.15 13.93 8.13
N ILE A 3 -8.18 13.57 6.84
CA ILE A 3 -7.25 14.08 5.83
C ILE A 3 -7.74 15.48 5.44
N LYS A 4 -7.16 16.52 6.05
CA LYS A 4 -7.48 17.92 5.75
C LYS A 4 -6.45 18.50 4.79
N VAL A 5 -6.92 19.08 3.69
CA VAL A 5 -6.09 19.80 2.71
C VAL A 5 -6.72 21.17 2.52
N LYS A 6 -5.99 22.24 2.85
CA LYS A 6 -6.39 23.62 2.61
C LYS A 6 -5.75 24.13 1.31
N ARG A 7 -6.49 24.99 0.58
CA ARG A 7 -6.00 25.68 -0.61
C ARG A 7 -4.88 26.65 -0.21
N LYS A 8 -3.81 26.68 -0.99
CA LYS A 8 -2.73 27.68 -0.85
C LYS A 8 -3.00 28.85 -1.79
N GLU A 9 -2.48 30.03 -1.45
CA GLU A 9 -2.55 31.20 -2.33
C GLU A 9 -1.82 30.92 -3.65
N GLY A 10 -2.46 31.28 -4.78
CA GLY A 10 -1.95 31.00 -6.13
C GLY A 10 -2.17 29.57 -6.66
N GLU A 11 -2.83 28.69 -5.91
CA GLU A 11 -3.04 27.29 -6.35
C GLU A 11 -4.25 27.16 -7.29
N THR A 12 -4.04 26.49 -8.44
CA THR A 12 -5.11 26.02 -9.34
C THR A 12 -5.90 24.89 -8.71
N SER A 13 -7.21 24.84 -8.98
CA SER A 13 -8.12 23.83 -8.43
C SER A 13 -7.64 22.39 -8.67
N SER A 14 -7.03 22.13 -9.83
CA SER A 14 -6.47 20.81 -10.18
C SER A 14 -5.32 20.38 -9.27
N SER A 15 -4.42 21.30 -8.90
CA SER A 15 -3.28 21.01 -8.01
C SER A 15 -3.73 20.66 -6.60
N LEU A 16 -4.79 21.32 -6.12
CA LEU A 16 -5.42 21.00 -4.84
C LEU A 16 -5.99 19.58 -4.82
N ILE A 17 -6.70 19.17 -5.88
CA ILE A 17 -7.25 17.82 -6.05
C ILE A 17 -6.13 16.79 -6.08
N PHE A 18 -5.04 17.04 -6.82
CA PHE A 18 -3.90 16.13 -6.88
C PHE A 18 -3.24 15.92 -5.51
N ARG A 19 -3.05 16.99 -4.72
CA ARG A 19 -2.53 16.88 -3.35
C ARG A 19 -3.46 16.08 -2.46
N PHE A 20 -4.77 16.30 -2.58
CA PHE A 20 -5.75 15.54 -1.82
C PHE A 20 -5.69 14.04 -2.17
N THR A 21 -5.70 13.70 -3.46
CA THR A 21 -5.64 12.29 -3.90
C THR A 21 -4.34 11.62 -3.47
N LYS A 22 -3.18 12.30 -3.59
CA LYS A 22 -1.91 11.78 -3.08
C LYS A 22 -1.93 11.56 -1.57
N ARG A 23 -2.49 12.49 -0.80
CA ARG A 23 -2.57 12.34 0.67
C ARG A 23 -3.53 11.22 1.08
N VAL A 24 -4.63 11.04 0.36
CA VAL A 24 -5.55 9.89 0.52
C VAL A 24 -4.86 8.57 0.19
N GLN A 25 -4.12 8.49 -0.91
CA GLN A 25 -3.35 7.29 -1.27
C GLN A 25 -2.31 6.96 -0.20
N HIS A 26 -1.53 7.95 0.23
CA HIS A 26 -0.46 7.77 1.21
C HIS A 26 -1.00 7.44 2.62
N SER A 27 -2.18 7.92 2.96
CA SER A 27 -2.84 7.60 4.24
C SER A 27 -3.27 6.13 4.35
N GLY A 28 -3.36 5.40 3.23
CA GLY A 28 -3.78 4.00 3.21
C GLY A 28 -5.25 3.78 3.61
N VAL A 29 -6.04 4.83 3.87
CA VAL A 29 -7.43 4.72 4.35
C VAL A 29 -8.28 3.87 3.41
N LEU A 30 -8.15 4.05 2.09
CA LEU A 30 -8.88 3.24 1.11
C LEU A 30 -8.51 1.74 1.18
N LYS A 31 -7.23 1.43 1.44
CA LYS A 31 -6.76 0.05 1.56
C LYS A 31 -7.28 -0.60 2.84
N GLU A 32 -7.27 0.14 3.95
CA GLU A 32 -7.79 -0.33 5.23
C GLU A 32 -9.30 -0.53 5.19
N SER A 33 -10.06 0.42 4.61
CA SER A 33 -11.51 0.27 4.42
C SER A 33 -11.86 -0.94 3.57
N LYS A 34 -11.13 -1.18 2.46
CA LYS A 34 -11.33 -2.37 1.62
C LYS A 34 -11.01 -3.66 2.37
N LYS A 35 -9.96 -3.67 3.20
CA LYS A 35 -9.56 -4.82 4.03
C LYS A 35 -10.60 -5.15 5.10
N ARG A 36 -11.20 -4.13 5.74
CA ARG A 36 -12.20 -4.29 6.81
C ARG A 36 -13.63 -4.51 6.30
N ARG A 37 -13.88 -4.35 5.00
CA ARG A 37 -15.23 -4.47 4.41
C ARG A 37 -15.91 -5.80 4.70
N PHE A 38 -15.15 -6.88 4.81
CA PHE A 38 -15.67 -8.22 5.10
C PHE A 38 -14.94 -8.85 6.29
N HIS A 39 -15.65 -9.64 7.08
CA HIS A 39 -15.04 -10.44 8.13
C HIS A 39 -14.13 -11.51 7.52
N SER A 40 -12.90 -11.60 8.01
CA SER A 40 -11.95 -12.63 7.62
C SER A 40 -11.65 -13.54 8.80
N ARG A 41 -11.69 -14.86 8.56
CA ARG A 41 -11.31 -15.85 9.59
C ARG A 41 -9.82 -15.78 9.89
N SER A 42 -9.43 -16.10 11.13
CA SER A 42 -8.02 -16.21 11.50
C SER A 42 -7.31 -17.29 10.67
N GLN A 43 -6.04 -17.06 10.35
CA GLN A 43 -5.24 -18.01 9.58
C GLN A 43 -4.72 -19.15 10.47
N ASN A 44 -4.86 -20.39 9.99
CA ASN A 44 -4.25 -21.54 10.66
C ASN A 44 -2.70 -21.45 10.62
N ARG A 45 -2.03 -22.24 11.47
CA ARG A 45 -0.56 -22.23 11.58
C ARG A 45 0.13 -22.53 10.24
N THR A 46 -0.37 -23.52 9.50
CA THR A 46 0.20 -23.94 8.21
C THR A 46 0.11 -22.84 7.14
N LYS A 47 -1.03 -22.14 7.02
CA LYS A 47 -1.17 -21.03 6.05
C LYS A 47 -0.25 -19.87 6.39
N ARG A 48 -0.04 -19.58 7.68
CA ARG A 48 0.94 -18.57 8.11
C ARG A 48 2.36 -18.95 7.69
N LEU A 49 2.73 -20.22 7.88
CA LEU A 49 4.04 -20.75 7.48
C LEU A 49 4.26 -20.69 5.97
N VAL A 50 3.30 -21.15 5.17
CA VAL A 50 3.38 -21.10 3.70
C VAL A 50 3.52 -19.66 3.20
N SER A 51 2.77 -18.72 3.78
CA SER A 51 2.88 -17.30 3.45
C SER A 51 4.24 -16.70 3.82
N ALA A 52 4.84 -17.12 4.93
CA ALA A 52 6.20 -16.70 5.31
C ALA A 52 7.25 -17.24 4.32
N LEU A 53 7.19 -18.53 3.98
CA LEU A 53 8.11 -19.15 3.01
C LEU A 53 8.02 -18.50 1.62
N TYR A 54 6.80 -18.17 1.17
CA TYR A 54 6.61 -17.47 -0.10
C TYR A 54 7.27 -16.08 -0.12
N ARG A 55 7.16 -15.33 0.99
CA ARG A 55 7.79 -14.00 1.12
C ARG A 55 9.31 -14.08 1.04
N GLU A 56 9.92 -15.04 1.73
CA GLU A 56 11.37 -15.26 1.67
C GLU A 56 11.84 -15.65 0.27
N ARG A 57 11.15 -16.60 -0.38
CA ARG A 57 11.46 -17.00 -1.76
C ARG A 57 11.41 -15.82 -2.73
N LYS A 58 10.34 -15.02 -2.65
CA LYS A 58 10.20 -13.84 -3.52
C LYS A 58 11.27 -12.77 -3.24
N LYS A 59 11.68 -12.60 -1.99
CA LYS A 59 12.77 -11.70 -1.64
C LYS A 59 14.09 -12.15 -2.30
N ALA A 60 14.41 -13.44 -2.21
CA ALA A 60 15.59 -14.01 -2.85
C ALA A 60 15.56 -13.90 -4.38
N GLU A 61 14.40 -14.16 -5.00
CA GLU A 61 14.20 -13.97 -6.45
C GLU A 61 14.44 -12.51 -6.87
N MET A 62 13.87 -11.54 -6.14
CA MET A 62 14.06 -10.11 -6.40
C MET A 62 15.52 -9.68 -6.24
N GLU A 63 16.23 -10.19 -5.24
CA GLU A 63 17.67 -9.93 -5.05
C GLU A 63 18.49 -10.50 -6.22
N LYS A 64 18.16 -11.71 -6.69
CA LYS A 64 18.81 -12.30 -7.86
C LYS A 64 18.55 -11.48 -9.12
N MET A 65 17.31 -11.05 -9.36
CA MET A 65 16.95 -10.22 -10.51
C MET A 65 17.70 -8.88 -10.52
N ARG A 66 17.81 -8.22 -9.36
CA ARG A 66 18.63 -7.01 -9.18
C ARG A 66 20.09 -7.26 -9.51
N LYS A 67 20.67 -8.38 -9.04
CA LYS A 67 22.06 -8.75 -9.35
C LYS A 67 22.29 -9.02 -10.83
N MET A 68 21.28 -9.52 -11.54
CA MET A 68 21.34 -9.80 -12.97
C MET A 68 20.98 -8.58 -13.85
N GLY A 69 20.68 -7.41 -13.26
CA GLY A 69 20.39 -6.18 -14.00
C GLY A 69 19.07 -6.19 -14.78
N LEU A 70 18.16 -7.13 -14.49
CA LEU A 70 16.83 -7.19 -15.11
C LEU A 70 15.82 -6.20 -14.50
N LEU A 71 16.23 -5.46 -13.45
CA LEU A 71 15.39 -4.60 -12.63
C LEU A 71 16.21 -3.42 -12.11
#